data_AF-A0A4R9WV41-F1
#
_entry.id   AF-A0A4R9WV41-F1
#
_cell.length_a   1.000
_cell.length_b   1.000
_cell.length_c   1.000
_cell.angle_alpha   90.00
_cell.angle_beta   90.00
_cell.angle_gamma   90.00
#
_symmetry.space_group_name_H-M   'P 1'
#
loop_
_entity.id
_entity.type
_entity.pdbx_description
1 polymer ?
#
loop_
_entity_poly.entity_id
_entity_poly.type
_entity_poly.pdbx_seq_one_letter_code
_entity_poly.pdbx_strand_id
1 'polypeptide(L)' 'MTSRSDDIRLGADIGGTFTDIALDVRGEMFSTKVLTNYTAPEQAILDGIDVVIRDAGISAAEIGI' A
#
# COMPACT_ATOMS: atom_id res chain seq x y z
N MET A 1 -8.47 -16.23 -18.08
CA MET A 1 -7.72 -16.74 -16.92
C MET A 1 -6.45 -15.91 -16.84
N THR A 2 -6.52 -14.72 -16.24
CA THR A 2 -5.36 -13.85 -16.05
C THR A 2 -4.45 -14.51 -15.00
N SER A 3 -3.17 -14.72 -15.34
CA SER A 3 -2.19 -15.23 -14.38
C SER A 3 -2.08 -14.22 -13.24
N ARG A 4 -2.34 -14.65 -12.01
CA ARG A 4 -2.19 -13.82 -10.79
C ARG A 4 -0.74 -13.35 -10.55
N SER A 5 0.21 -13.79 -11.35
CA SER A 5 1.65 -13.51 -11.21
C SER A 5 2.08 -12.14 -11.74
N ASP A 6 1.23 -11.45 -12.50
CA ASP A 6 1.53 -10.10 -13.03
C ASP A 6 0.80 -8.98 -12.26
N ASP A 7 -0.01 -9.34 -11.27
CA ASP A 7 -0.93 -8.43 -10.60
C ASP A 7 -0.23 -7.77 -9.40
N ILE A 8 -0.13 -6.44 -9.41
CA ILE A 8 0.35 -5.65 -8.27
C ILE A 8 -0.87 -5.19 -7.48
N ARG A 9 -0.93 -5.54 -6.20
CA ARG A 9 -2.12 -5.31 -5.35
C ARG A 9 -1.76 -4.53 -4.12
N LEU A 10 -2.63 -3.58 -3.76
CA LEU A 10 -2.47 -2.78 -2.56
C LEU A 10 -3.69 -2.91 -1.65
N GLY A 11 -3.43 -3.11 -0.36
CA GLY A 11 -4.42 -3.08 0.71
C GLY A 11 -4.07 -2.00 1.74
N ALA A 12 -5.10 -1.35 2.26
CA ALA A 12 -4.98 -0.37 3.34
C ALA A 12 -5.98 -0.70 4.45
N ASP A 13 -5.53 -0.66 5.69
CA ASP A 13 -6.36 -0.82 6.89
C ASP A 13 -6.16 0.37 7.83
N ILE A 14 -7.22 1.15 8.01
CA ILE A 14 -7.21 2.27 8.96
C ILE A 14 -7.61 1.75 10.33
N GLY A 15 -6.64 1.67 11.22
CA GLY A 15 -6.87 1.37 12.62
C GLY A 15 -7.15 2.61 13.47
N GLY A 16 -7.22 2.39 14.79
CA GLY A 16 -7.42 3.45 15.76
C GLY A 16 -6.19 4.34 15.95
N THR A 17 -4.99 3.77 16.08
CA THR A 17 -3.74 4.54 16.29
C THR A 17 -2.85 4.55 15.06
N PHE A 18 -2.96 3.50 14.26
CA PHE A 18 -2.09 3.27 13.13
C PHE A 18 -2.89 2.91 11.89
N THR A 19 -2.37 3.28 10.73
CA THR A 19 -2.80 2.83 9.42
C THR A 19 -1.76 1.86 8.87
N ASP A 20 -2.21 0.69 8.48
CA ASP A 20 -1.39 -0.39 7.93
C ASP A 20 -1.55 -0.41 6.40
N ILE A 21 -0.44 -0.39 5.66
CA ILE A 21 -0.42 -0.52 4.19
C ILE A 21 0.34 -1.79 3.83
N ALA A 22 -0.23 -2.59 2.94
CA ALA A 22 0.39 -3.78 2.38
C ALA A 22 0.36 -3.73 0.85
N LEU A 23 1.51 -3.95 0.23
CA LEU A 23 1.71 -4.01 -1.20
C LEU A 23 2.26 -5.40 -1.56
N ASP A 24 1.56 -6.11 -2.43
CA ASP A 24 2.01 -7.35 -3.07
C ASP A 24 2.49 -7.01 -4.49
N VAL A 25 3.79 -7.16 -4.73
CA VAL A 25 4.40 -7.04 -6.05
C VAL A 25 4.77 -8.42 -6.54
N ARG A 26 3.85 -9.08 -7.25
CA ARG A 26 4.08 -10.38 -7.91
C ARG A 26 4.58 -11.47 -6.93
N GLY A 27 4.06 -11.46 -5.70
CA GLY A 27 4.40 -12.40 -4.63
C GLY A 27 5.47 -11.90 -3.65
N GLU A 28 6.08 -10.74 -3.88
CA GLU A 28 6.94 -10.06 -2.91
C GLU A 28 6.12 -9.04 -2.10
N MET A 29 6.19 -9.14 -0.77
CA MET A 29 5.39 -8.31 0.13
C MET A 29 6.20 -7.15 0.70
N PHE A 30 5.64 -5.95 0.57
CA PHE A 30 6.10 -4.73 1.21
C PHE A 30 5.01 -4.23 2.14
N SER A 31 5.36 -3.74 3.32
CA SER A 31 4.38 -3.19 4.24
C SER A 31 4.96 -2.08 5.08
N THR A 32 4.08 -1.19 5.51
CA THR A 32 4.42 -0.14 6.46
C THR A 32 3.28 0.12 7.43
N LYS A 33 3.64 0.71 8.57
CA LYS A 33 2.72 1.15 9.62
C LYS A 33 2.99 2.62 9.89
N VAL A 34 2.01 3.47 9.67
CA VAL A 34 2.09 4.92 9.95
C VAL A 34 1.06 5.31 11.01
N LEU A 35 1.27 6.45 11.68
CA LEU A 35 0.28 6.98 12.62
C LEU A 35 -1.00 7.38 11.86
N THR A 36 -2.16 7.02 12.40
CA THR A 36 -3.44 7.45 11.85
C THR A 36 -3.57 8.97 11.96
N ASN A 37 -3.91 9.61 10.86
CA ASN A 37 -4.30 11.01 10.87
C ASN A 37 -5.82 11.09 11.08
N TYR A 38 -6.25 11.43 12.29
CA TYR A 38 -7.68 11.52 12.64
C TYR A 38 -8.43 12.63 11.92
N THR A 39 -7.72 13.66 11.44
CA THR A 39 -8.33 14.80 10.73
C THR A 39 -8.38 14.59 9.22
N ALA A 40 -7.52 13.72 8.69
CA ALA A 40 -7.45 13.37 7.28
C ALA A 40 -6.92 11.92 7.13
N PRO A 41 -7.75 10.89 7.40
CA PRO A 41 -7.31 9.48 7.39
C PRO A 41 -6.72 9.03 6.05
N GLU A 42 -7.20 9.58 4.94
CA GLU A 42 -6.69 9.37 3.60
C GLU A 42 -5.23 9.82 3.45
N GLN A 43 -4.78 10.83 4.19
CA GLN A 43 -3.39 11.26 4.14
C GLN A 43 -2.46 10.20 4.70
N ALA A 44 -2.87 9.52 5.79
CA ALA A 44 -2.10 8.40 6.34
C ALA A 44 -2.04 7.22 5.35
N ILE A 45 -3.08 7.03 4.54
CA ILE A 45 -3.02 6.04 3.44
C ILE A 45 -1.99 6.46 2.40
N LEU A 46 -2.07 7.70 1.89
CA LEU A 46 -1.15 8.19 0.86
C LEU A 46 0.31 8.15 1.33
N ASP A 47 0.58 8.59 2.56
CA ASP A 47 1.91 8.54 3.16
C ASP A 47 2.45 7.11 3.25
N GLY A 48 1.59 6.15 3.60
CA GLY A 48 1.97 4.75 3.66
C GLY A 48 2.16 4.11 2.28
N ILE A 49 1.36 4.51 1.28
CA ILE A 49 1.53 4.10 -0.13
C ILE A 49 2.90 4.57 -0.63
N ASP A 50 3.25 5.85 -0.41
CA ASP A 50 4.52 6.43 -0.84
C ASP A 50 5.73 5.66 -0.28
N VAL A 51 5.63 5.17 0.96
CA VAL A 51 6.68 4.33 1.55
C VAL A 51 6.81 3.00 0.82
N VAL A 52 5.72 2.24 0.66
CA VAL A 52 5.80 0.89 0.10
C VAL A 52 6.14 0.87 -1.39
N ILE A 53 5.68 1.84 -2.18
CA ILE A 53 6.04 1.91 -3.61
C ILE A 53 7.51 2.27 -3.79
N ARG A 54 8.05 3.13 -2.91
CA ARG A 54 9.47 3.48 -2.92
C ARG A 54 10.33 2.28 -2.53
N ASP A 55 9.94 1.55 -1.50
CA ASP A 55 10.66 0.38 -1.02
C ASP A 55 10.61 -0.77 -2.04
N ALA A 56 9.49 -0.90 -2.77
CA ALA A 56 9.33 -1.86 -3.86
C ALA A 56 9.95 -1.42 -5.20
N GLY A 57 10.32 -0.14 -5.34
CA GLY A 57 10.90 0.40 -6.57
C GLY A 57 9.92 0.48 -7.75
N ILE A 58 8.63 0.66 -7.50
CA ILE A 58 7.57 0.77 -8.51
C ILE A 58 6.88 2.13 -8.50
N SER A 59 6.12 2.44 -9.55
CA SER A 59 5.20 3.57 -9.62
C SER A 59 3.79 3.18 -9.17
N ALA A 60 3.07 4.12 -8.54
CA ALA A 60 1.66 3.93 -8.18
C ALA A 60 0.76 3.60 -9.39
N ALA A 61 1.13 4.03 -10.60
CA ALA A 61 0.40 3.74 -11.83
C ALA A 61 0.46 2.25 -12.25
N GLU A 62 1.34 1.46 -11.64
CA GLU A 62 1.48 0.02 -11.91
C GLU A 62 0.56 -0.83 -11.02
N ILE A 63 -0.06 -0.24 -9.99
CA ILE A 63 -1.00 -0.94 -9.10
C ILE A 63 -2.30 -1.20 -9.88
N GLY A 64 -2.73 -2.46 -9.91
CA GLY A 64 -3.98 -2.86 -10.53
C GLY A 64 -5.19 -2.35 -9.73
N ILE A 65 -6.15 -1.75 -10.44
CA ILE A 65 -7.43 -1.26 -9.88
C ILE A 65 -8.57 -2.18 -10.29
#